data_AF-A0A0L8V337-F1
#
_entry.id   AF-A0A0L8V337-F1
#
_cell.length_a   1.000
_cell.length_b   1.000
_cell.length_c   1.000
_cell.angle_alpha   90.00
_cell.angle_beta   90.00
_cell.angle_gamma   90.00
#
_symmetry.space_group_name_H-M   'P 1'
#
loop_
_entity.id
_entity.type
_entity.pdbx_description
1 polymer ?
#
loop_
_entity_poly.entity_id
_entity_poly.type
_entity_poly.pdbx_seq_one_letter_code
_entity_poly.pdbx_strand_id
1 'polypeptide(L)'
;MNEKKNIGNALQNRPSKPPFRVPDGYFDTLEDRIEARIADKSSPVSSKGKLIRMMKPMLAMAASFALIFMLVYYPLSVFLPNYLAKNTEIPADTTTVNENDLVISYLTGLTHSYYDLFSAEEETPEVEVNEQDMLDYLAFEMNEAEIYAELAN
;
A
#
# COMPACT_ATOMS: atom_id res chain seq x y z
N MET A 1 -40.65 28.62 45.43
CA MET A 1 -39.85 29.54 44.60
C MET A 1 -38.80 30.28 45.46
N ASN A 2 -37.89 29.59 46.17
CA ASN A 2 -37.08 30.21 47.24
C ASN A 2 -35.56 29.92 47.19
N GLU A 3 -34.98 29.48 46.06
CA GLU A 3 -33.58 29.02 46.05
C GLU A 3 -32.54 30.03 45.53
N LYS A 4 -32.95 31.14 44.90
CA LYS A 4 -31.97 32.07 44.29
C LYS A 4 -31.30 33.04 45.27
N LYS A 5 -31.64 33.02 46.56
CA LYS A 5 -31.20 34.04 47.54
C LYS A 5 -29.82 33.76 48.18
N ASN A 6 -29.24 32.57 47.99
CA ASN A 6 -28.00 32.15 48.67
C ASN A 6 -26.72 32.14 47.82
N ILE A 7 -26.84 32.25 46.50
CA ILE A 7 -25.66 32.23 45.59
C ILE A 7 -24.81 33.50 45.64
N GLY A 8 -25.40 34.66 45.98
CA GLY A 8 -24.67 35.94 46.06
C GLY A 8 -23.67 35.99 47.22
N ASN A 9 -24.06 35.49 48.40
CA ASN A 9 -23.19 35.47 49.59
C ASN A 9 -22.01 34.48 49.43
N ALA A 10 -22.20 33.40 48.67
CA ALA A 10 -21.17 32.39 48.43
C ALA A 10 -20.00 32.90 47.56
N LEU A 11 -20.26 33.86 46.67
CA LEU A 11 -19.23 34.49 45.82
C LEU A 11 -18.51 35.63 46.53
N GLN A 12 -19.18 36.30 47.48
CA GLN A 12 -18.65 37.45 48.21
C GLN A 12 -17.61 37.06 49.28
N ASN A 13 -17.69 35.84 49.80
CA ASN A 13 -16.75 35.29 50.80
C ASN A 13 -15.55 34.53 50.20
N ARG A 14 -15.37 34.55 48.86
CA ARG A 14 -14.18 33.98 48.22
C ARG A 14 -13.02 34.98 48.30
N PRO A 15 -11.77 34.53 48.55
CA PRO A 15 -10.62 35.42 48.47
C PRO A 15 -10.57 36.06 47.09
N SER A 16 -10.38 37.39 47.03
CA SER A 16 -10.26 38.19 45.80
C SER A 16 -8.96 37.91 45.02
N LYS A 17 -8.38 36.72 45.21
CA LYS A 17 -7.25 36.25 44.42
C LYS A 17 -7.81 35.56 43.18
N PRO A 18 -7.34 35.91 41.98
CA PRO A 18 -7.78 35.21 40.77
C PRO A 18 -7.45 33.72 40.90
N PRO A 19 -8.39 32.81 40.57
CA PRO A 19 -8.18 31.37 40.71
C PRO A 19 -7.08 30.84 39.77
N PHE A 20 -6.73 31.61 38.74
CA PHE A 20 -5.64 31.31 37.82
C PHE A 20 -4.67 32.49 37.81
N ARG A 21 -3.41 32.20 38.12
CA ARG A 21 -2.31 33.14 37.99
C ARG A 21 -1.18 32.44 37.24
N VAL A 22 -0.64 33.11 36.24
CA VAL A 22 0.55 32.63 35.53
C VAL A 22 1.78 32.80 36.44
N PRO A 23 2.81 31.95 36.31
CA PRO A 23 4.09 32.19 36.97
C PRO A 23 4.63 33.58 36.66
N ASP A 24 5.29 34.20 37.62
CA ASP A 24 5.93 35.50 37.40
C ASP A 24 7.01 35.35 36.32
N GLY A 25 7.03 36.27 35.35
CA GLY A 25 7.94 36.22 34.19
C GLY A 25 7.56 35.22 33.08
N TYR A 26 6.36 34.62 33.12
CA TYR A 26 5.91 33.69 32.06
C TYR A 26 5.97 34.30 30.64
N PHE A 27 5.57 35.57 30.52
CA PHE A 27 5.53 36.25 29.23
C PHE A 27 6.91 36.71 28.75
N ASP A 28 7.91 36.78 29.65
CA ASP A 28 9.28 37.22 29.32
C ASP A 28 10.02 36.17 28.46
N THR A 29 9.65 34.89 28.57
CA THR A 29 10.27 33.77 27.81
C THR A 29 9.30 33.12 26.81
N LEU A 30 8.08 33.66 26.69
CA LEU A 30 7.06 33.08 25.82
C LEU A 30 7.43 33.25 24.34
N GLU A 31 7.97 34.40 23.97
CA GLU A 31 8.42 34.73 22.61
C GLU A 31 9.51 33.75 22.15
N ASP A 32 10.61 33.63 22.91
CA ASP A 32 11.70 32.69 22.65
C ASP A 32 11.19 31.25 22.45
N ARG A 33 10.24 30.81 23.28
CA ARG A 33 9.65 29.46 23.20
C ARG A 33 8.80 29.26 21.95
N ILE A 34 8.10 30.28 21.49
CA ILE A 34 7.31 30.23 20.25
C ILE A 34 8.26 30.20 19.06
N GLU A 35 9.27 31.08 19.04
CA GLU A 35 10.27 31.13 17.98
C GLU A 35 11.03 29.81 17.85
N ALA A 36 11.50 29.24 18.97
CA ALA A 36 12.18 27.94 18.97
C ALA A 36 11.30 26.83 18.35
N ARG A 37 10.01 26.78 18.69
CA ARG A 37 9.07 25.79 18.12
C ARG A 37 8.82 26.00 16.63
N ILE A 38 8.79 27.24 16.16
CA ILE A 38 8.62 27.56 14.73
C ILE A 38 9.90 27.21 13.96
N ALA A 39 11.07 27.51 14.53
CA ALA A 39 12.38 27.18 13.95
C ALA A 39 12.59 25.65 13.86
N ASP A 40 12.27 24.90 14.92
CA ASP A 40 12.37 23.43 14.92
C ASP A 40 11.49 22.79 13.84
N LYS A 41 10.28 23.34 13.63
CA LYS A 41 9.33 22.84 12.63
C LYS A 41 9.67 23.24 11.19
N SER A 42 10.39 24.34 11.00
CA SER A 42 10.80 24.86 9.68
C SER A 42 12.21 24.43 9.27
N SER A 43 13.01 23.90 10.20
CA SER A 43 14.27 23.29 9.86
C SER A 43 14.01 22.15 8.87
N PRO A 44 14.60 22.17 7.66
CA PRO A 44 14.48 21.06 6.73
C PRO A 44 15.19 19.89 7.40
N VAL A 45 14.41 18.97 7.98
CA VAL A 45 14.89 17.65 8.44
C VAL A 45 15.82 17.15 7.36
N SER A 46 17.12 17.15 7.66
CA SER A 46 18.19 16.84 6.70
C SER A 46 17.91 15.46 6.10
N SER A 47 17.26 15.44 4.94
CA SER A 47 16.74 14.24 4.30
C SER A 47 17.86 13.39 3.70
N LYS A 48 19.10 13.89 3.73
CA LYS A 48 20.30 13.19 3.27
C LYS A 48 20.47 11.81 3.92
N GLY A 49 20.14 11.67 5.21
CA GLY A 49 20.19 10.37 5.89
C GLY A 49 19.05 9.42 5.51
N LYS A 50 17.89 9.96 5.10
CA LYS A 50 16.70 9.17 4.75
C LYS A 50 16.81 8.56 3.36
N LEU A 51 17.42 9.28 2.40
CA LEU A 51 17.59 8.80 1.03
C LEU A 51 18.55 7.60 0.96
N ILE A 52 19.71 7.67 1.61
CA ILE A 52 20.66 6.55 1.65
C ILE A 52 20.06 5.32 2.36
N ARG A 53 19.23 5.53 3.39
CA ARG A 53 18.50 4.45 4.05
C ARG A 53 17.43 3.82 3.15
N MET A 54 16.85 4.57 2.22
CA MET A 54 15.81 4.12 1.29
C MET A 54 16.36 3.40 0.05
N MET A 55 17.62 3.65 -0.33
CA MET A 55 18.27 2.97 -1.46
C MET A 55 18.81 1.58 -1.11
N LYS A 56 19.02 1.26 0.18
CA LYS A 56 19.52 -0.06 0.64
C LYS A 56 18.69 -1.25 0.14
N PRO A 57 17.34 -1.27 0.21
CA PRO A 57 16.55 -2.37 -0.33
C PRO A 57 16.54 -2.42 -1.86
N MET A 58 16.63 -1.28 -2.54
CA MET A 58 16.66 -1.22 -4.01
C MET A 58 17.93 -1.89 -4.58
N LEU A 59 19.05 -1.80 -3.85
CA LEU A 59 20.30 -2.46 -4.23
C LEU A 59 20.18 -4.00 -4.21
N ALA A 60 19.41 -4.57 -3.28
CA ALA A 60 19.15 -6.01 -3.24
C ALA A 60 18.33 -6.49 -4.44
N MET A 61 17.39 -5.66 -4.91
CA MET A 61 16.60 -5.93 -6.11
C MET A 61 17.45 -5.85 -7.39
N ALA A 62 18.35 -4.87 -7.49
CA ALA A 62 19.26 -4.78 -8.64
C ALA A 62 20.23 -5.97 -8.71
N ALA A 63 20.70 -6.45 -7.55
CA ALA A 63 21.58 -7.61 -7.47
C ALA A 63 20.90 -8.92 -7.92
N SER A 64 19.59 -9.10 -7.66
CA SER A 64 18.88 -10.29 -8.14
C SER A 64 18.73 -10.29 -9.66
N PHE A 65 18.40 -9.15 -10.28
CA PHE A 65 18.37 -9.02 -11.74
C PHE A 65 19.75 -9.21 -12.35
N ALA A 66 20.79 -8.64 -11.74
CA ALA A 66 22.16 -8.83 -12.20
C ALA A 66 22.60 -10.30 -12.12
N LEU A 67 22.18 -11.04 -11.08
CA LEU A 67 22.46 -12.47 -10.94
C LEU A 67 21.75 -13.26 -12.05
N ILE A 68 20.46 -12.99 -12.30
CA ILE A 68 19.72 -13.63 -13.40
C ILE A 68 20.37 -13.33 -14.75
N PHE A 69 20.73 -12.07 -14.99
CA PHE A 69 21.43 -11.68 -16.21
C PHE A 69 22.78 -12.38 -16.30
N MET A 70 23.57 -12.43 -15.23
CA MET A 70 24.84 -13.15 -15.18
C MET A 70 24.64 -14.66 -15.37
N LEU A 71 23.55 -15.26 -14.92
CA LEU A 71 23.29 -16.69 -15.08
C LEU A 71 22.81 -17.04 -16.49
N VAL A 72 22.11 -16.12 -17.17
CA VAL A 72 21.56 -16.33 -18.52
C VAL A 72 22.48 -15.77 -19.60
N TYR A 73 22.82 -14.48 -19.54
CA TYR A 73 23.65 -13.78 -20.52
C TYR A 73 25.08 -14.33 -20.60
N TYR A 74 25.68 -14.70 -19.46
CA TYR A 74 27.06 -15.21 -19.43
C TYR A 74 27.22 -16.52 -20.22
N PRO A 75 26.43 -17.60 -19.98
CA PRO A 75 26.55 -18.80 -20.79
C PRO A 75 26.08 -18.57 -22.24
N LEU A 76 25.08 -17.72 -22.49
CA LEU A 76 24.65 -17.39 -23.84
C LEU A 76 25.79 -16.74 -24.66
N SER A 77 26.53 -15.80 -24.06
CA SER A 77 27.63 -15.10 -24.75
C SER A 77 28.89 -15.94 -24.92
N VAL A 78 29.18 -16.86 -24.00
CA VAL A 78 30.38 -17.71 -24.04
C VAL A 78 30.19 -18.97 -24.89
N PHE A 79 29.03 -19.63 -24.80
CA PHE A 79 28.80 -20.93 -25.46
C PHE A 79 28.01 -20.83 -26.78
N LEU A 80 27.32 -19.72 -27.07
CA LEU A 80 26.50 -19.56 -28.28
C LEU A 80 26.86 -18.31 -29.12
N PRO A 81 28.14 -18.10 -29.54
CA PRO A 81 28.58 -16.90 -30.26
C PRO A 81 27.88 -16.68 -31.61
N ASN A 82 27.33 -17.74 -32.23
CA ASN A 82 26.73 -17.69 -33.57
C ASN A 82 25.19 -17.60 -33.59
N TYR A 83 24.51 -17.59 -32.43
CA TYR A 83 23.04 -17.61 -32.37
C TYR A 83 22.41 -16.21 -32.46
N LEU A 84 23.11 -15.17 -31.99
CA LEU A 84 22.64 -13.78 -32.05
C LEU A 84 22.90 -13.11 -33.41
N ALA A 85 23.86 -13.62 -34.19
CA ALA A 85 24.21 -13.09 -35.50
C ALA A 85 23.34 -13.64 -36.65
N LYS A 86 22.48 -14.64 -36.40
CA LYS A 86 21.78 -15.39 -37.46
C LYS A 86 20.27 -15.07 -37.58
N ASN A 87 19.71 -14.12 -36.82
CA ASN A 87 18.26 -13.84 -36.85
C ASN A 87 17.88 -12.36 -36.98
N THR A 88 18.74 -11.52 -37.58
CA THR A 88 18.33 -10.16 -37.99
C THR A 88 17.60 -10.14 -39.35
N GLU A 89 17.45 -11.28 -40.01
CA GLU A 89 16.56 -11.41 -41.15
C GLU A 89 15.46 -12.39 -40.75
N ILE A 90 14.24 -11.87 -40.64
CA ILE A 90 13.02 -12.66 -40.57
C ILE A 90 12.60 -12.91 -42.02
N PRO A 91 12.91 -14.05 -42.64
CA PRO A 91 12.06 -14.57 -43.69
C PRO A 91 10.98 -15.42 -43.02
N ALA A 92 9.74 -15.00 -43.22
CA ALA A 92 8.58 -15.83 -43.01
C ALA A 92 8.80 -17.19 -43.69
N ASP A 93 8.29 -18.23 -43.03
CA ASP A 93 8.10 -19.57 -43.57
C ASP A 93 9.33 -20.49 -43.53
N THR A 94 9.48 -21.23 -42.43
CA THR A 94 9.80 -22.66 -42.54
C THR A 94 9.44 -23.43 -41.28
N THR A 95 8.49 -24.32 -41.49
CA THR A 95 8.20 -25.52 -40.71
C THR A 95 9.49 -26.21 -40.29
N THR A 96 9.87 -26.07 -39.01
CA THR A 96 10.72 -27.05 -38.33
C THR A 96 9.96 -27.48 -37.10
N VAL A 97 9.41 -28.70 -37.15
CA VAL A 97 8.84 -29.36 -35.98
C VAL A 97 10.01 -29.62 -35.04
N ASN A 98 10.25 -28.67 -34.15
CA ASN A 98 11.32 -28.65 -33.18
C ASN A 98 10.64 -28.82 -31.82
N GLU A 99 11.23 -29.54 -30.88
CA GLU A 99 10.65 -29.81 -29.54
C GLU A 99 10.29 -28.50 -28.79
N ASN A 100 10.90 -27.40 -29.22
CA ASN A 100 10.61 -26.03 -28.80
C ASN A 100 9.20 -25.55 -29.19
N ASP A 101 8.57 -26.08 -30.23
CA ASP A 101 7.21 -25.73 -30.67
C ASP A 101 6.13 -26.26 -29.69
N LEU A 102 6.42 -27.37 -29.02
CA LEU A 102 5.58 -27.88 -27.94
C LEU A 102 5.62 -26.89 -26.75
N VAL A 103 6.81 -26.51 -26.28
CA VAL A 103 6.92 -25.59 -25.15
C VAL A 103 6.29 -24.23 -25.47
N ILE A 104 6.49 -23.72 -26.69
CA ILE A 104 5.91 -22.44 -27.13
C ILE A 104 4.38 -22.53 -27.28
N SER A 105 3.83 -23.63 -27.80
CA SER A 105 2.37 -23.80 -27.90
C SER A 105 1.69 -23.94 -26.53
N TYR A 106 2.29 -24.66 -25.58
CA TYR A 106 1.78 -24.74 -24.20
C TYR A 106 1.84 -23.39 -23.49
N LEU A 107 2.95 -22.65 -23.65
CA LEU A 107 3.10 -21.32 -23.06
C LEU A 107 2.10 -20.32 -23.68
N THR A 108 1.91 -20.40 -25.01
CA THR A 108 0.96 -19.57 -25.77
C THR A 108 -0.48 -19.83 -25.34
N GLY A 109 -0.85 -21.11 -25.15
CA GLY A 109 -2.17 -21.49 -24.64
C GLY A 109 -2.45 -20.99 -23.22
N LEU A 110 -1.45 -21.06 -22.34
CA LEU A 110 -1.55 -20.48 -21.00
C LEU A 110 -1.73 -18.96 -21.09
N THR A 111 -0.89 -18.25 -21.85
CA THR A 111 -0.97 -16.78 -21.95
C THR A 111 -2.26 -16.30 -22.59
N HIS A 112 -2.82 -17.02 -23.56
CA HIS A 112 -4.12 -16.68 -24.14
C HIS A 112 -5.23 -16.74 -23.09
N SER A 113 -5.25 -17.77 -22.24
CA SER A 113 -6.25 -17.88 -21.17
C SER A 113 -6.18 -16.74 -20.15
N TYR A 114 -4.98 -16.24 -19.85
CA TYR A 114 -4.80 -15.08 -18.98
C TYR A 114 -5.13 -13.77 -19.68
N TYR A 115 -4.74 -13.63 -20.95
CA TYR A 115 -5.01 -12.42 -21.71
C TYR A 115 -6.50 -12.22 -21.92
N ASP A 116 -7.28 -13.28 -22.21
CA ASP A 116 -8.75 -13.20 -22.29
C ASP A 116 -9.40 -12.84 -20.95
N LEU A 117 -8.86 -13.32 -19.82
CA LEU A 117 -9.39 -12.99 -18.49
C LEU A 117 -9.16 -11.51 -18.11
N PHE A 118 -8.04 -10.92 -18.53
CA PHE A 118 -7.67 -9.53 -18.21
C PHE A 118 -8.03 -8.51 -19.32
N SER A 119 -8.24 -9.00 -20.54
CA SER A 119 -8.60 -8.21 -21.73
C SER A 119 -10.05 -8.43 -22.15
N ALA A 120 -10.83 -9.18 -21.37
CA ALA A 120 -12.23 -8.89 -21.19
C ALA A 120 -12.34 -7.45 -20.65
N GLU A 121 -12.20 -6.49 -21.56
CA GLU A 121 -12.46 -5.08 -21.31
C GLU A 121 -13.82 -4.96 -20.62
N GLU A 122 -13.83 -4.23 -19.50
CA GLU A 122 -14.78 -3.19 -19.06
C GLU A 122 -16.24 -3.21 -19.56
N GLU A 123 -16.80 -4.35 -19.93
CA GLU A 123 -18.24 -4.56 -20.00
C GLU A 123 -18.64 -5.00 -18.60
N THR A 124 -19.25 -4.08 -17.86
CA THR A 124 -19.97 -4.40 -16.63
C THR A 124 -20.78 -5.67 -16.88
N PRO A 125 -20.46 -6.79 -16.23
CA PRO A 125 -21.32 -7.95 -16.38
C PRO A 125 -22.65 -7.49 -15.81
N GLU A 126 -23.71 -7.56 -16.62
CA GLU A 126 -25.06 -7.69 -16.07
C GLU A 126 -25.04 -9.05 -15.33
N VAL A 127 -24.45 -9.04 -14.13
CA VAL A 127 -24.59 -10.14 -13.18
C VAL A 127 -26.05 -10.07 -12.81
N GLU A 128 -26.86 -10.91 -13.46
CA GLU A 128 -28.18 -11.23 -12.98
C GLU A 128 -27.99 -11.79 -11.58
N VAL A 129 -28.22 -10.94 -10.58
CA VAL A 129 -28.02 -11.26 -9.18
C VAL A 129 -29.06 -12.32 -8.82
N ASN A 130 -28.63 -13.58 -8.84
CA ASN A 130 -29.47 -14.69 -8.42
C ASN A 130 -29.60 -14.67 -6.90
N GLU A 131 -30.81 -14.88 -6.39
CA GLU A 131 -31.08 -14.98 -4.96
C GLU A 131 -30.21 -16.04 -4.28
N GLN A 132 -29.86 -17.13 -4.99
CA GLN A 132 -28.95 -18.15 -4.45
C GLN A 132 -27.52 -17.64 -4.24
N ASP A 133 -26.97 -16.83 -5.16
CA ASP A 133 -25.61 -16.31 -5.03
C ASP A 133 -25.51 -15.28 -3.89
N MET A 134 -26.60 -14.53 -3.66
CA MET A 134 -26.72 -13.63 -2.51
C MET A 134 -26.78 -14.39 -1.19
N LEU A 135 -27.50 -15.51 -1.15
CA LEU A 135 -27.60 -16.35 0.03
C LEU A 135 -26.27 -17.03 0.35
N ASP A 136 -25.52 -17.47 -0.65
CA ASP A 136 -24.18 -18.06 -0.45
C ASP A 136 -23.19 -17.01 0.07
N TYR A 137 -23.24 -15.77 -0.42
CA TYR A 137 -22.42 -14.67 0.09
C TYR A 137 -22.76 -14.32 1.54
N LEU A 138 -24.06 -14.22 1.87
CA LEU A 138 -24.53 -13.96 3.24
C LEU A 138 -24.18 -15.12 4.18
N ALA A 139 -24.32 -16.37 3.73
CA ALA A 139 -23.98 -17.55 4.52
C ALA A 139 -22.47 -17.68 4.74
N PHE A 140 -21.65 -17.25 3.79
CA PHE A 140 -20.20 -17.21 3.97
C PHE A 140 -19.78 -16.20 5.05
N GLU A 141 -20.52 -15.10 5.20
CA GLU A 141 -20.24 -14.08 6.21
C GLU A 141 -20.83 -14.43 7.59
N MET A 142 -21.88 -15.24 7.64
CA MET A 142 -22.45 -15.76 8.89
C MET A 142 -21.62 -16.93 9.45
N ASN A 143 -20.93 -16.70 10.56
CA ASN A 143 -20.22 -17.76 11.28
C ASN A 143 -21.24 -18.72 11.96
N GLU A 144 -20.98 -20.03 11.95
CA GLU A 144 -21.89 -21.07 12.49
C GLU A 144 -22.39 -20.75 13.91
N ALA A 145 -21.56 -20.09 14.73
CA ALA A 145 -21.88 -19.68 16.09
C ALA A 145 -23.04 -18.65 16.19
N GLU A 146 -23.20 -17.76 15.20
CA GLU A 146 -24.28 -16.75 15.16
C GLU A 146 -25.62 -17.38 14.75
N ILE A 147 -25.58 -18.38 13.85
CA ILE A 147 -26.76 -19.14 13.44
C ILE A 147 -27.40 -19.89 14.62
N TYR A 148 -26.58 -20.47 15.51
CA TYR A 148 -27.07 -21.16 16.71
C TYR A 148 -27.64 -20.22 17.77
N ALA A 149 -27.19 -18.96 17.82
CA ALA A 149 -27.71 -17.97 18.76
C ALA A 149 -29.12 -17.49 18.36
N GLU A 150 -29.39 -17.34 17.07
CA GLU A 150 -30.69 -16.88 16.56
C GLU A 150 -31.78 -17.95 16.67
N LEU A 151 -31.44 -19.24 16.51
CA LEU A 151 -32.39 -20.36 16.67
C LEU A 151 -32.82 -20.62 18.12
N ALA A 152 -32.11 -20.05 19.10
CA ALA A 152 -32.38 -20.24 20.52
C ALA A 152 -33.24 -19.11 21.14
N ASN A 153 -33.69 -18.14 20.34
CA ASN A 153 -34.58 -17.05 20.73
C ASN A 153 -35.92 -17.14 19.98
#